data_AF-D5DC99-F1
#
_entry.id   AF-D5DC99-F1
#
_cell.length_a   1.000
_cell.length_b   1.000
_cell.length_c   1.000
_cell.angle_alpha   90.00
_cell.angle_beta   90.00
_cell.angle_gamma   90.00
#
_symmetry.space_group_name_H-M   'P 1'
#
loop_
_entity.id
_entity.type
_entity.pdbx_description
1 polymer ?
#
loop_
_entity_poly.entity_id
_entity_poly.type
_entity_poly.pdbx_seq_one_letter_code
_entity_poly.pdbx_strand_id
1 'polypeptide(L)'
;MLNVLFICLVSCFIIYIGKRVWKKGNTDFIAGYGKIFTPKDEKQLAKGIGLIIMLFGFESIIFPILSLFFEGIGFYYGLLVVLNFFAIFGLMIKDQVQGKV
;
A
#
# COMPACT_ATOMS: atom_id res chain seq x y z
N MET A 1 -7.26 20.16 -14.90
CA MET A 1 -8.37 19.23 -14.58
C MET A 1 -8.17 17.81 -15.13
N LEU A 2 -7.80 17.63 -16.40
CA LEU A 2 -7.56 16.29 -16.99
C LEU A 2 -6.56 15.45 -16.18
N ASN A 3 -5.46 16.06 -15.72
CA ASN A 3 -4.45 15.38 -14.91
C ASN A 3 -5.01 14.88 -13.56
N VAL A 4 -5.89 15.64 -12.92
CA VAL A 4 -6.51 15.25 -11.64
C VAL A 4 -7.48 14.08 -11.86
N LEU A 5 -8.27 14.12 -12.94
CA LEU A 5 -9.16 13.02 -13.32
C LEU A 5 -8.36 11.74 -13.61
N PHE A 6 -7.24 11.86 -14.31
CA PHE A 6 -6.34 10.74 -14.58
C PHE A 6 -5.75 10.16 -13.28
N ILE A 7 -5.29 11.00 -12.37
CA ILE A 7 -4.79 10.58 -11.04
C ILE A 7 -5.90 9.83 -10.28
N CYS A 8 -7.13 10.34 -10.26
CA CYS A 8 -8.26 9.66 -9.62
C CYS A 8 -8.53 8.27 -10.23
N LEU A 9 -8.47 8.14 -11.55
CA LEU A 9 -8.64 6.85 -12.23
C LEU A 9 -7.54 5.84 -11.86
N VAL A 10 -6.28 6.28 -11.87
CA VAL A 10 -5.14 5.44 -11.46
C VAL A 10 -5.28 5.04 -9.99
N SER A 11 -5.66 5.96 -9.11
CA SER A 11 -5.88 5.68 -7.70
C SER A 11 -7.01 4.67 -7.47
N CYS A 12 -8.13 4.77 -8.21
CA CYS A 12 -9.18 3.76 -8.19
C CYS A 12 -8.67 2.37 -8.61
N PHE A 13 -7.79 2.31 -9.62
CA PHE A 13 -7.14 1.07 -10.02
C PHE A 13 -6.24 0.50 -8.92
N ILE A 14 -5.47 1.34 -8.22
CA ILE A 14 -4.65 0.94 -7.06
C ILE A 14 -5.54 0.34 -5.95
N ILE A 15 -6.64 1.00 -5.59
CA ILE A 15 -7.60 0.49 -4.60
C ILE A 15 -8.14 -0.88 -5.02
N TYR A 16 -8.48 -1.04 -6.31
CA TYR A 16 -8.94 -2.32 -6.85
C TYR A 16 -7.87 -3.42 -6.70
N ILE A 17 -6.61 -3.11 -7.00
CA ILE A 17 -5.50 -4.05 -6.81
C ILE A 17 -5.35 -4.42 -5.33
N GLY A 18 -5.36 -3.46 -4.42
CA GLY A 18 -5.32 -3.71 -2.97
C GLY A 18 -6.45 -4.62 -2.49
N LYS A 19 -7.67 -4.42 -3.00
CA LYS A 19 -8.82 -5.30 -2.74
C LYS A 19 -8.62 -6.71 -3.28
N ARG A 20 -7.98 -6.87 -4.44
CA ARG A 20 -7.63 -8.21 -4.97
C ARG A 20 -6.59 -8.90 -4.10
N VAL A 21 -5.54 -8.20 -3.68
CA VAL A 21 -4.50 -8.72 -2.79
C VAL A 21 -5.11 -9.19 -1.47
N TRP A 22 -5.96 -8.35 -0.86
CA TRP A 22 -6.69 -8.70 0.36
C TRP A 22 -7.50 -9.99 0.20
N LYS A 23 -8.20 -10.15 -0.92
CA LYS A 23 -9.07 -11.32 -1.17
C LYS A 23 -8.32 -12.58 -1.56
N LYS A 24 -7.21 -12.45 -2.30
CA LYS A 24 -6.45 -13.61 -2.81
C LYS A 24 -5.78 -14.36 -1.67
N GLY A 25 -5.33 -13.65 -0.63
CA GLY A 25 -4.80 -14.27 0.59
C GLY A 25 -3.49 -15.04 0.38
N ASN A 26 -2.85 -14.88 -0.77
CA ASN A 26 -1.54 -15.41 -1.12
C ASN A 26 -0.63 -14.24 -1.53
N THR A 27 0.63 -14.29 -1.08
CA THR A 27 1.64 -13.29 -1.33
C THR A 27 3.01 -13.92 -1.59
N ASP A 28 3.32 -14.16 -2.86
CA ASP A 28 4.68 -14.47 -3.29
C ASP A 28 5.50 -13.16 -3.38
N PHE A 29 6.23 -12.81 -2.32
CA PHE A 29 7.16 -11.68 -2.34
C PHE A 29 8.56 -12.13 -2.76
N ILE A 30 9.22 -11.34 -3.60
CA ILE A 30 10.63 -11.56 -3.95
C ILE A 30 11.50 -10.97 -2.84
N ALA A 31 12.25 -11.79 -2.12
CA ALA A 31 13.11 -11.38 -1.00
C ALA A 31 14.58 -11.12 -1.40
N GLY A 32 14.87 -11.00 -2.69
CA GLY A 32 16.24 -10.88 -3.21
C GLY A 32 16.99 -12.22 -3.26
N TYR A 33 18.15 -12.23 -3.93
CA TYR A 33 19.00 -13.42 -4.13
C TYR A 33 18.26 -14.67 -4.66
N GLY A 34 17.27 -14.48 -5.53
CA GLY A 34 16.48 -15.58 -6.10
C GLY A 34 15.61 -16.34 -5.08
N LYS A 35 15.44 -15.82 -3.86
CA LYS A 35 14.60 -16.42 -2.83
C LYS A 35 13.23 -15.72 -2.77
N ILE A 36 12.19 -16.54 -2.68
CA ILE A 36 10.83 -16.09 -2.39
C ILE A 36 10.73 -15.94 -0.88
N PHE A 37 10.20 -14.80 -0.42
CA PHE A 37 9.81 -14.60 0.97
C PHE A 37 8.66 -15.57 1.28
N THR A 38 8.84 -16.40 2.31
CA THR A 38 7.79 -17.33 2.74
C THR A 38 7.10 -16.74 3.98
N PRO A 39 5.87 -16.22 3.84
CA PRO A 39 5.14 -15.68 4.98
C PRO A 39 4.80 -16.77 5.99
N LYS A 40 4.82 -16.44 7.29
CA LYS A 40 4.37 -17.37 8.33
C LYS A 40 2.83 -17.41 8.43
N ASP A 41 2.17 -16.26 8.30
CA ASP A 41 0.72 -16.16 8.11
C ASP A 41 0.40 -15.35 6.85
N GLU A 42 0.43 -16.06 5.72
CA GLU A 42 0.23 -15.48 4.38
C GLU A 42 -1.12 -14.76 4.24
N LYS A 43 -2.19 -15.27 4.87
CA LYS A 43 -3.51 -14.64 4.81
C LYS A 43 -3.53 -13.33 5.59
N GLN A 44 -2.92 -13.29 6.77
CA GLN A 44 -2.84 -12.07 7.58
C GLN A 44 -1.97 -11.02 6.88
N LEU A 45 -0.83 -11.43 6.34
CA LEU A 45 0.08 -10.55 5.62
C LEU A 45 -0.58 -9.96 4.36
N ALA A 46 -1.24 -10.80 3.54
CA ALA A 46 -1.98 -10.37 2.36
C ALA A 46 -3.08 -9.35 2.69
N LYS A 47 -3.83 -9.56 3.79
CA LYS A 47 -4.83 -8.58 4.26
C LYS A 47 -4.19 -7.27 4.67
N GLY A 48 -3.10 -7.31 5.44
CA GLY A 48 -2.39 -6.10 5.88
C GLY A 48 -1.85 -5.29 4.70
N ILE A 49 -1.21 -5.96 3.73
CA ILE A 49 -0.67 -5.30 2.55
C ILE A 49 -1.78 -4.78 1.64
N GLY A 50 -2.85 -5.57 1.45
CA GLY A 50 -4.04 -5.12 0.75
C GLY A 50 -4.65 -3.86 1.38
N LEU A 51 -4.69 -3.77 2.72
CA LEU A 51 -5.15 -2.57 3.45
C LEU A 51 -4.30 -1.36 3.10
N ILE A 52 -2.97 -1.49 3.19
CA ILE A 52 -2.03 -0.39 2.93
C ILE A 52 -2.16 0.10 1.49
N ILE A 53 -2.24 -0.82 0.51
CA ILE A 53 -2.43 -0.45 -0.90
C ILE A 53 -3.75 0.31 -1.09
N MET A 54 -4.83 -0.14 -0.46
CA MET A 54 -6.12 0.57 -0.53
C MET A 54 -6.04 1.96 0.11
N LEU A 55 -5.43 2.09 1.29
CA LEU A 55 -5.24 3.38 1.97
C LEU A 55 -4.42 4.36 1.13
N PHE A 56 -3.30 3.89 0.58
CA PHE A 56 -2.48 4.66 -0.33
C PHE A 56 -3.27 5.14 -1.56
N GLY A 57 -4.13 4.28 -2.11
CA GLY A 57 -5.04 4.67 -3.19
C GLY A 57 -6.04 5.77 -2.78
N PHE A 58 -6.63 5.69 -1.58
CA PHE A 58 -7.50 6.75 -1.07
C PHE A 58 -6.76 8.07 -0.83
N GLU A 59 -5.58 8.02 -0.21
CA GLU A 59 -4.71 9.18 -0.01
C GLU A 59 -4.39 9.85 -1.35
N SER A 60 -4.09 9.05 -2.38
CA SER A 60 -3.78 9.53 -3.73
C SER A 60 -4.99 10.14 -4.47
N ILE A 61 -6.22 9.98 -3.97
CA ILE A 61 -7.41 10.72 -4.44
C ILE A 61 -7.59 12.00 -3.63
N ILE A 62 -7.47 11.91 -2.31
CA ILE A 62 -7.78 12.99 -1.37
C ILE A 62 -6.76 14.13 -1.49
N PHE A 63 -5.46 13.82 -1.56
CA PHE A 63 -4.40 14.82 -1.53
C PHE A 63 -4.42 15.78 -2.73
N PRO A 64 -4.61 15.32 -3.99
CA PRO A 64 -4.81 16.22 -5.12
C PRO A 64 -6.00 17.16 -4.94
N ILE A 65 -7.12 16.69 -4.38
CA ILE A 65 -8.30 17.52 -4.12
C ILE A 65 -7.98 18.56 -3.04
N LEU A 66 -7.33 18.16 -1.94
CA LEU A 66 -6.95 19.08 -0.87
C LEU A 66 -5.92 20.12 -1.33
N SER A 67 -5.04 19.77 -2.28
CA SER A 67 -4.06 20.69 -2.84
C SER A 67 -4.69 21.87 -3.60
N LEU A 68 -5.97 21.78 -3.98
CA LEU A 68 -6.71 22.90 -4.56
C LEU A 68 -7.05 23.98 -3.52
N PHE A 69 -7.02 23.65 -2.22
CA PHE A 69 -7.44 24.53 -1.13
C PHE A 69 -6.28 24.93 -0.21
N PHE A 70 -5.21 24.14 -0.16
CA PHE A 70 -4.09 24.36 0.78
C PHE A 70 -2.74 24.17 0.09
N GLU A 71 -1.87 25.17 0.22
CA GLU A 71 -0.48 25.08 -0.23
C GLU A 71 0.37 24.19 0.68
N GLY A 72 1.44 23.60 0.14
CA GLY A 72 2.37 22.76 0.91
C GLY A 72 1.89 21.33 1.22
N ILE A 73 0.64 20.98 0.90
CA ILE A 73 0.08 19.62 1.11
C ILE A 73 0.88 18.52 0.40
N GLY A 74 1.56 18.84 -0.70
CA GLY A 74 2.42 17.90 -1.41
C GLY A 74 3.58 17.36 -0.57
N PHE A 75 4.13 18.15 0.35
CA PHE A 75 5.19 17.69 1.26
C PHE A 75 4.66 16.59 2.20
N TYR A 76 3.49 16.81 2.79
CA TYR A 76 2.83 15.83 3.66
C TYR A 76 2.43 14.56 2.91
N TYR A 77 1.98 14.69 1.65
CA TYR A 77 1.72 13.53 0.80
C TYR A 77 2.98 12.69 0.61
N GLY A 78 4.11 13.34 0.27
CA GLY A 78 5.40 12.66 0.09
C GLY A 78 5.84 11.90 1.35
N LEU A 79 5.70 12.52 2.53
CA LEU A 79 5.97 11.84 3.80
C LEU A 79 5.06 10.61 4.01
N LEU A 80 3.78 10.73 3.68
CA LEU A 80 2.83 9.63 3.79
C LEU A 80 3.16 8.47 2.85
N VAL A 81 3.60 8.75 1.62
CA VAL A 81 4.07 7.71 0.69
C VAL A 81 5.23 6.92 1.29
N VAL A 82 6.21 7.63 1.87
CA VAL A 82 7.37 7.01 2.52
C VAL A 82 6.93 6.17 3.73
N LEU A 83 5.98 6.66 4.53
CA LEU A 83 5.42 5.91 5.66
C LEU A 83 4.68 4.64 5.21
N ASN A 84 3.88 4.70 4.14
CA ASN A 84 3.21 3.52 3.58
C ASN A 84 4.23 2.45 3.15
N PHE A 85 5.34 2.86 2.54
CA PHE A 85 6.43 1.94 2.19
C PHE A 85 7.00 1.27 3.44
N PHE A 86 7.37 2.04 4.47
CA PHE A 86 7.86 1.47 5.73
C PHE A 86 6.82 0.60 6.45
N ALA A 87 5.53 0.91 6.34
CA ALA A 87 4.47 0.09 6.92
C ALA A 87 4.41 -1.31 6.28
N ILE A 88 4.67 -1.43 4.98
CA ILE A 88 4.77 -2.73 4.30
C ILE A 88 5.97 -3.53 4.85
N PHE A 89 7.15 -2.91 4.97
CA PHE A 89 8.32 -3.57 5.58
C PHE A 89 8.04 -3.98 7.03
N GLY A 90 7.40 -3.11 7.82
CA GLY A 90 7.00 -3.40 9.19
C GLY A 90 6.08 -4.61 9.29
N LEU A 91 5.12 -4.75 8.36
CA LEU A 91 4.27 -5.94 8.28
C LEU A 91 5.07 -7.20 7.95
N MET A 92 6.00 -7.14 7.00
CA MET A 92 6.85 -8.28 6.64
C MET A 92 7.73 -8.71 7.82
N ILE A 93 8.35 -7.77 8.54
CA ILE A 93 9.15 -8.06 9.74
C ILE A 93 8.27 -8.66 10.83
N LYS A 94 7.10 -8.07 11.09
CA LYS A 94 6.14 -8.56 12.09
C LYS A 94 5.73 -10.00 11.81
N ASP A 95 5.42 -10.33 10.55
CA ASP A 95 5.10 -11.69 10.14
C ASP A 95 6.23 -12.68 10.49
N GLN A 96 7.49 -12.31 10.21
CA GLN A 96 8.64 -13.16 10.50
C GLN A 96 8.94 -13.30 12.00
N VAL A 97 8.77 -12.23 12.79
CA VAL A 97 9.05 -12.22 14.24
C VAL A 97 7.93 -12.90 15.04
N GLN A 98 6.66 -12.67 14.67
CA GLN A 98 5.51 -13.14 15.44
C GLN A 98 4.93 -14.48 14.97
N GLY A 99 5.32 -14.98 13.80
CA GLY A 99 4.74 -16.24 13.34
C GLY A 99 5.15 -17.38 14.28
N LYS A 100 4.10 -17.98 14.84
CA LYS A 100 4.10 -18.99 15.89
C LYS A 100 5.02 -20.16 15.53
N VAL A 101 5.78 -20.62 16.52
CA VAL A 101 6.30 -21.99 16.59
C VAL A 101 5.13 -22.94 16.77
#